data_AF-A0A7W1HEE2-F1
#
_entry.id   AF-A0A7W1HEE2-F1
#
_cell.length_a   1.000
_cell.length_b   1.000
_cell.length_c   1.000
_cell.angle_alpha   90.00
_cell.angle_beta   90.00
_cell.angle_gamma   90.00
#
_symmetry.space_group_name_H-M   'P 1'
#
loop_
_entity.id
_entity.type
_entity.pdbx_description
1 polymer ?
#
loop_
_entity_poly.entity_id
_entity_poly.type
_entity_poly.pdbx_seq_one_letter_code
_entity_poly.pdbx_strand_id
1 'polypeptide(L)'
;LAAEYIMAEGNYDVILCERGIRTFAAHARNTLDLSIVPAIHNVSHLPVIVDPSHGTGRNYMVNPMARAGVAVGADGLIIEVHSAPEEALCDGAQALTPMQYLELVREVTAIHEALLPVNENVESTIVA
;
A
#
# COMPACT_ATOMS: atom_id res chain seq x y z
N LEU A 1 -15.99 -13.01 -0.20
CA LEU A 1 -17.41 -12.95 -0.60
C LEU A 1 -17.71 -11.80 -1.56
N ALA A 2 -17.40 -10.53 -1.23
CA ALA A 2 -17.67 -9.42 -2.15
C ALA A 2 -16.93 -9.55 -3.51
N ALA A 3 -15.63 -9.88 -3.49
CA ALA A 3 -14.87 -10.13 -4.71
C ALA A 3 -15.42 -11.32 -5.52
N GLU A 4 -15.77 -12.41 -4.84
CA GLU A 4 -16.39 -13.58 -5.45
C GLU A 4 -17.67 -13.24 -6.21
N TYR A 5 -18.48 -12.33 -5.66
CA TYR A 5 -19.72 -11.89 -6.32
C TYR A 5 -19.45 -11.19 -7.66
N ILE A 6 -18.39 -10.38 -7.73
CA ILE A 6 -17.97 -9.72 -8.98
C ILE A 6 -17.44 -10.76 -9.98
N MET A 7 -16.63 -11.70 -9.51
CA MET A 7 -16.03 -12.75 -10.35
C MET A 7 -17.06 -13.76 -10.86
N ALA A 8 -18.09 -14.07 -10.07
CA ALA A 8 -19.19 -14.96 -10.45
C ALA A 8 -19.98 -14.41 -11.66
N GLU A 9 -20.03 -13.09 -11.82
CA GLU A 9 -20.63 -12.41 -12.99
C GLU A 9 -19.67 -12.32 -14.19
N GLY A 10 -18.48 -12.93 -14.10
CA GLY A 10 -17.52 -13.07 -15.19
C GLY A 10 -16.45 -11.98 -15.25
N ASN A 11 -16.40 -11.05 -14.29
CA ASN A 11 -15.34 -10.04 -14.22
C ASN A 11 -14.22 -10.47 -13.26
N TYR A 12 -13.08 -10.88 -13.81
CA TYR A 12 -11.91 -11.34 -13.06
C TYR A 12 -10.86 -10.24 -12.84
N ASP A 13 -11.08 -9.03 -13.37
CA ASP A 13 -10.18 -7.89 -13.22
C ASP A 13 -10.46 -7.17 -11.88
N VAL A 14 -10.19 -7.87 -10.79
CA VAL A 14 -10.47 -7.41 -9.42
C VAL A 14 -9.17 -7.17 -8.66
N ILE A 15 -9.06 -5.99 -8.04
CA ILE A 15 -7.98 -5.64 -7.12
C ILE A 15 -8.60 -5.40 -5.74
N LEU A 16 -8.05 -6.03 -4.71
CA LEU A 16 -8.45 -5.82 -3.32
C LEU A 16 -7.71 -4.60 -2.77
N CYS A 17 -8.37 -3.80 -1.94
CA CYS A 17 -7.77 -2.61 -1.34
C CYS A 17 -8.03 -2.60 0.17
N GLU A 18 -6.96 -2.74 0.94
CA GLU A 18 -7.00 -2.52 2.39
C GLU A 18 -6.97 -1.02 2.69
N ARG A 19 -8.00 -0.54 3.39
CA ARG A 19 -8.22 0.90 3.64
C ARG A 19 -8.64 1.20 5.07
N GLY A 20 -8.33 0.30 5.99
CA GLY A 20 -8.60 0.41 7.41
C GLY A 20 -10.02 0.05 7.83
N ILE A 21 -10.09 -0.53 9.03
CA ILE A 21 -11.33 -0.92 9.71
C ILE A 21 -11.64 0.03 10.87
N ARG A 22 -12.92 0.15 11.20
CA ARG A 22 -13.35 0.95 12.36
C ARG A 22 -13.06 0.20 13.65
N THR A 23 -12.38 0.85 14.58
CA THR A 23 -12.09 0.31 15.92
C THR A 23 -12.39 1.36 17.00
N PHE A 24 -11.93 1.12 18.23
CA PHE A 24 -11.98 2.08 19.33
C PHE A 24 -10.84 3.11 19.32
N ALA A 25 -9.85 2.96 18.43
CA ALA A 25 -8.70 3.86 18.36
C ALA A 25 -9.10 5.26 17.87
N ALA A 26 -8.58 6.31 18.52
CA ALA A 26 -8.89 7.71 18.19
C ALA A 26 -7.72 8.47 17.53
N HIS A 27 -6.54 7.85 17.41
CA HIS A 27 -5.35 8.51 16.85
C HIS A 27 -5.36 8.58 15.31
N ALA A 28 -6.20 7.79 14.64
CA ALA A 28 -6.36 7.74 13.18
C ALA A 28 -7.85 7.65 12.82
N ARG A 29 -8.19 7.92 11.55
CA ARG A 29 -9.55 7.81 11.01
C ARG A 29 -10.07 6.37 11.08
N ASN A 30 -9.23 5.42 10.64
CA ASN A 30 -9.45 3.97 10.78
C ASN A 30 -8.17 3.34 11.35
N THR A 31 -8.26 2.08 11.80
CA THR A 31 -7.08 1.27 12.07
C THR A 31 -6.72 0.53 10.80
N LEU A 32 -5.59 0.88 10.20
CA LEU A 32 -5.07 0.21 9.02
C LEU A 32 -4.58 -1.20 9.42
N ASP A 33 -5.21 -2.24 8.87
CA ASP A 33 -4.87 -3.63 9.20
C ASP A 33 -3.93 -4.22 8.15
N LEU A 34 -2.64 -3.95 8.30
CA LEU A 34 -1.62 -4.48 7.39
C LEU A 34 -1.49 -6.01 7.45
N SER A 35 -2.02 -6.67 8.49
CA SER A 35 -1.98 -8.14 8.58
C SER A 35 -2.85 -8.82 7.53
N ILE A 36 -3.80 -8.08 6.92
CA ILE A 36 -4.68 -8.63 5.90
C ILE A 36 -3.96 -8.91 4.58
N VAL A 37 -2.87 -8.20 4.29
CA VAL A 37 -2.09 -8.37 3.06
C VAL A 37 -1.58 -9.82 2.93
N PRO A 38 -0.77 -10.35 3.88
CA PRO A 38 -0.31 -11.73 3.82
C PRO A 38 -1.45 -12.74 4.02
N ALA A 39 -2.49 -12.38 4.78
CA ALA A 39 -3.65 -13.26 4.95
C ALA A 39 -4.40 -13.47 3.62
N ILE A 40 -4.58 -12.41 2.82
CA ILE A 40 -5.20 -12.45 1.49
C ILE A 40 -4.34 -13.26 0.53
N HIS A 41 -3.03 -13.01 0.48
CA HIS A 41 -2.12 -13.77 -0.40
C HIS A 41 -2.16 -15.28 -0.11
N ASN A 42 -2.44 -15.68 1.13
CA ASN A 42 -2.55 -17.10 1.48
C ASN A 42 -3.87 -17.76 1.03
N VAL A 43 -4.94 -16.98 0.83
CA VAL A 43 -6.29 -17.54 0.53
C VAL A 43 -6.84 -17.11 -0.83
N SER A 44 -6.18 -16.18 -1.51
CA SER A 44 -6.61 -15.60 -2.77
C SER A 44 -5.44 -15.38 -3.71
N HIS A 45 -5.74 -15.42 -5.01
CA HIS A 45 -4.82 -15.08 -6.10
C HIS A 45 -4.98 -13.62 -6.56
N LEU A 46 -5.89 -12.85 -5.96
CA LEU A 46 -6.12 -11.47 -6.35
C LEU A 46 -5.03 -10.55 -5.77
N PRO A 47 -4.58 -9.54 -6.53
CA PRO A 47 -3.66 -8.54 -6.00
C PRO A 47 -4.34 -7.73 -4.88
N VAL A 48 -3.55 -7.35 -3.87
CA VAL A 48 -3.98 -6.51 -2.76
C VAL A 48 -3.11 -5.27 -2.64
N ILE A 49 -3.74 -4.11 -2.74
CA ILE A 49 -3.12 -2.81 -2.53
C ILE A 49 -3.50 -2.22 -1.17
N VAL A 50 -2.75 -1.23 -0.71
CA VAL A 50 -3.00 -0.53 0.56
C VAL A 50 -3.28 0.95 0.32
N ASP A 51 -4.31 1.47 0.99
CA ASP A 51 -4.66 2.90 1.07
C ASP A 51 -4.28 3.47 2.44
N PRO A 52 -3.06 4.00 2.60
CA PRO A 52 -2.65 4.67 3.84
C PRO A 52 -3.30 6.06 4.00
N SER A 53 -3.80 6.67 2.93
CA SER A 53 -4.40 8.01 2.95
C SER A 53 -5.75 7.98 3.68
N HIS A 54 -6.69 7.17 3.21
CA HIS A 54 -8.00 7.00 3.84
C HIS A 54 -7.95 6.07 5.05
N GLY A 55 -7.02 5.11 5.06
CA GLY A 55 -6.80 4.23 6.21
C GLY A 55 -6.46 5.01 7.47
N THR A 56 -5.58 6.00 7.36
CA THR A 56 -5.15 6.80 8.51
C THR A 56 -5.90 8.13 8.63
N GLY A 57 -6.28 8.73 7.50
CA GLY A 57 -6.91 10.05 7.41
C GLY A 57 -6.01 11.20 7.88
N ARG A 58 -4.68 11.00 7.93
CA ARG A 58 -3.72 12.02 8.41
C ARG A 58 -2.43 12.00 7.59
N ASN A 59 -2.05 13.16 7.03
CA ASN A 59 -0.88 13.31 6.16
C ASN A 59 0.42 12.71 6.76
N TYR A 60 0.71 12.99 8.03
CA TYR A 60 1.94 12.51 8.68
C TYR A 60 2.02 10.98 8.86
N MET A 61 0.89 10.28 8.76
CA MET A 61 0.82 8.82 8.85
C MET A 61 0.94 8.15 7.48
N VAL A 62 0.74 8.88 6.38
CA VAL A 62 0.71 8.30 5.03
C VAL A 62 2.04 7.66 4.68
N ASN A 63 3.15 8.40 4.76
CA ASN A 63 4.47 7.86 4.41
C ASN A 63 4.88 6.63 5.25
N PRO A 64 4.84 6.65 6.60
CA PRO A 64 5.23 5.48 7.37
C PRO A 64 4.32 4.27 7.13
N MET A 65 3.01 4.48 6.93
CA MET A 65 2.09 3.36 6.64
C MET A 65 2.23 2.83 5.23
N ALA A 66 2.54 3.67 4.25
CA ALA A 66 2.87 3.27 2.89
C ALA A 66 4.13 2.39 2.85
N ARG A 67 5.20 2.81 3.56
CA ARG A 67 6.43 2.02 3.74
C ARG A 67 6.13 0.66 4.37
N ALA A 68 5.29 0.63 5.41
CA ALA A 68 4.89 -0.60 6.06
C ALA A 68 4.04 -1.49 5.14
N GLY A 69 3.17 -0.91 4.31
CA GLY A 69 2.40 -1.60 3.28
C GLY A 69 3.30 -2.34 2.28
N VAL A 70 4.33 -1.67 1.77
CA VAL A 70 5.32 -2.33 0.89
C VAL A 70 6.12 -3.39 1.66
N ALA A 71 6.55 -3.09 2.88
CA ALA A 71 7.32 -4.02 3.71
C ALA A 71 6.57 -5.33 4.04
N VAL A 72 5.24 -5.26 4.20
CA VAL A 72 4.40 -6.45 4.45
C VAL A 72 4.06 -7.20 3.16
N GLY A 73 4.43 -6.66 1.99
CA GLY A 73 4.30 -7.30 0.69
C GLY A 73 3.11 -6.84 -0.15
N ALA A 74 2.51 -5.68 0.11
CA ALA A 74 1.39 -5.21 -0.72
C ALA A 74 1.78 -5.08 -2.20
N ASP A 75 0.87 -5.45 -3.10
CA ASP A 75 1.09 -5.42 -4.56
C ASP A 75 1.06 -3.99 -5.13
N GLY A 76 0.64 -3.01 -4.32
CA GLY A 76 0.60 -1.61 -4.71
C GLY A 76 0.10 -0.70 -3.59
N LEU A 77 0.13 0.60 -3.89
CA LEU A 77 -0.33 1.66 -3.00
C LEU A 77 -1.28 2.60 -3.74
N ILE A 78 -2.29 3.10 -3.05
CA ILE A 78 -3.13 4.21 -3.51
C ILE A 78 -2.90 5.42 -2.60
N ILE A 79 -2.41 6.52 -3.17
CA ILE A 79 -1.96 7.70 -2.44
C ILE A 79 -2.68 8.94 -2.95
N GLU A 80 -3.26 9.72 -2.04
CA GLU A 80 -3.84 11.01 -2.38
C GLU A 80 -2.77 12.11 -2.39
N VAL A 81 -2.77 12.91 -3.46
CA VAL A 81 -1.80 13.99 -3.67
C VAL A 81 -2.54 15.25 -4.11
N HIS A 82 -2.21 16.39 -3.50
CA HIS A 82 -2.76 17.69 -3.87
C HIS A 82 -1.67 18.77 -3.80
N SER A 83 -1.65 19.70 -4.76
CA SER A 83 -0.63 20.77 -4.81
C SER A 83 -0.71 21.76 -3.64
N ALA A 84 -1.91 21.95 -3.10
CA ALA A 84 -2.20 22.82 -1.95
C ALA A 84 -3.24 22.11 -1.05
N PRO A 85 -2.84 21.12 -0.21
CA PRO A 85 -3.78 20.31 0.57
C PRO A 85 -4.79 21.11 1.41
N GLU A 86 -4.38 22.28 1.91
CA GLU A 86 -5.21 23.23 2.65
C GLU A 86 -6.34 23.87 1.83
N GLU A 87 -6.23 23.88 0.50
CA GLU A 87 -7.27 24.38 -0.42
C GLU A 87 -8.11 23.25 -1.03
N ALA A 88 -7.82 21.99 -0.69
CA ALA A 88 -8.55 20.85 -1.24
C ALA A 88 -10.02 20.86 -0.81
N LEU A 89 -10.93 20.69 -1.78
CA LEU A 89 -12.38 20.63 -1.52
C LEU A 89 -12.81 19.38 -0.73
N CYS A 90 -11.97 18.34 -0.75
CA CYS A 90 -12.18 17.09 -0.03
C CYS A 90 -10.82 16.54 0.41
N ASP A 91 -10.77 15.90 1.58
CA ASP A 91 -9.67 15.01 1.99
C ASP A 91 -8.25 15.63 2.02
N GLY A 92 -8.16 16.96 2.10
CA GLY A 92 -6.89 17.69 2.24
C GLY A 92 -6.05 17.31 3.46
N ALA A 93 -6.69 16.82 4.54
CA ALA A 93 -5.99 16.47 5.77
C ALA A 93 -5.05 15.25 5.63
N GLN A 94 -5.29 14.38 4.65
CA GLN A 94 -4.44 13.21 4.36
C GLN A 94 -3.62 13.36 3.07
N ALA A 95 -3.99 14.26 2.17
CA ALA A 95 -3.32 14.41 0.89
C ALA A 95 -1.85 14.83 1.07
N LEU A 96 -0.94 14.16 0.38
CA LEU A 96 0.46 14.57 0.30
C LEU A 96 0.63 15.75 -0.66
N THR A 97 1.65 16.56 -0.43
CA THR A 97 2.14 17.47 -1.47
C THR A 97 2.91 16.68 -2.55
N PRO A 98 3.07 17.21 -3.77
CA PRO A 98 3.88 16.55 -4.80
C PRO A 98 5.32 16.24 -4.35
N MET A 99 5.91 17.11 -3.53
CA MET A 99 7.26 16.88 -2.98
C MET A 99 7.30 15.74 -1.98
N GLN A 100 6.32 15.67 -1.06
CA GLN A 100 6.19 14.54 -0.13
C GLN A 100 5.93 13.22 -0.87
N TYR A 101 5.16 13.26 -1.95
CA TYR A 101 4.91 12.09 -2.79
C TYR A 101 6.19 11.60 -3.49
N LEU A 102 7.01 12.51 -4.04
CA LEU A 102 8.29 12.13 -4.64
C LEU A 102 9.26 11.51 -3.62
N GLU A 103 9.28 12.04 -2.40
CA GLU A 103 10.04 11.44 -1.29
C GLU A 103 9.51 10.04 -0.96
N LEU A 104 8.19 9.90 -0.83
CA LEU A 104 7.56 8.61 -0.59
C LEU A 104 7.93 7.57 -1.65
N VAL A 105 7.84 7.92 -2.93
CA VAL A 105 8.18 7.02 -4.05
C VAL A 105 9.61 6.49 -3.90
N ARG A 106 10.58 7.36 -3.58
CA ARG A 106 11.98 6.94 -3.37
C ARG A 106 12.10 5.95 -2.22
N GLU A 107 11.44 6.23 -1.09
CA GLU A 107 11.50 5.37 0.09
C GLU A 107 10.89 4.01 -0.17
N VAL A 108 9.70 3.95 -0.76
CA VAL A 108 9.01 2.67 -0.99
C VAL A 108 9.69 1.84 -2.08
N THR A 109 10.28 2.47 -3.10
CA THR A 109 11.10 1.77 -4.09
C THR A 109 12.32 1.13 -3.43
N ALA A 110 13.03 1.85 -2.57
CA ALA A 110 14.19 1.29 -1.86
C ALA A 110 13.81 0.12 -0.95
N ILE A 111 12.66 0.19 -0.27
CA ILE A 111 12.13 -0.93 0.53
C ILE A 111 11.80 -2.11 -0.37
N HIS A 112 11.08 -1.88 -1.47
CA HIS A 112 10.71 -2.94 -2.41
C HIS A 112 11.94 -3.65 -2.97
N GLU A 113 12.96 -2.91 -3.41
CA GLU A 113 14.22 -3.47 -3.91
C GLU A 113 14.94 -4.34 -2.86
N ALA A 114 14.92 -3.92 -1.59
CA ALA A 114 15.52 -4.69 -0.51
C ALA A 114 14.79 -6.01 -0.18
N LEU A 115 13.54 -6.16 -0.62
CA LEU A 115 12.75 -7.38 -0.44
C LEU A 115 12.87 -8.36 -1.62
N LEU A 116 13.41 -7.92 -2.75
CA LEU A 116 13.62 -8.82 -3.88
C LEU A 116 14.65 -9.88 -3.51
N PRO A 117 14.45 -11.14 -3.92
CA PRO A 117 15.40 -12.21 -3.65
C PRO A 117 16.78 -11.83 -4.22
N VAL A 118 17.83 -12.00 -3.42
CA VAL A 118 19.20 -11.90 -3.90
C VAL A 118 19.40 -13.02 -4.92
N ASN A 119 19.65 -12.69 -6.18
CA ASN A 119 20.00 -13.69 -7.18
C ASN A 119 21.29 -14.41 -6.75
N GLU A 120 21.19 -15.67 -6.31
CA GLU A 120 22.32 -16.58 -6.01
C GLU A 120 23.07 -17.04 -7.27
N ASN A 121 23.41 -16.15 -8.21
CA ASN A 121 24.16 -16.49 -9.42
C ASN A 121 25.43 -15.65 -9.59
N VAL A 122 26.25 -15.58 -8.53
CA VAL A 122 27.65 -15.11 -8.62
C VAL A 122 28.59 -16.11 -7.96
N GLU A 123 28.54 -17.38 -8.39
CA GLU A 123 29.63 -18.35 -8.21
C GLU A 123 29.82 -19.16 -9.51
N SER A 124 30.32 -18.53 -10.57
CA SER A 124 30.85 -19.27 -11.72
C SER A 124 31.97 -18.58 -12.52
N THR A 125 32.57 -17.50 -12.00
CA THR A 125 33.73 -16.84 -12.66
C THR A 125 35.07 -17.16 -11.99
N ILE A 126 35.24 -18.36 -11.43
CA ILE A 126 36.57 -18.90 -11.11
C ILE A 126 36.70 -20.31 -11.71
N VAL A 127 36.68 -20.42 -13.04
CA VAL A 127 37.42 -21.46 -13.78
C VAL A 127 37.73 -20.93 -15.18
N ALA A 128 38.94 -20.41 -15.38
CA ALA A 128 39.81 -20.53 -16.56
C ALA A 128 40.98 -19.54 -16.43
#